data_AF-A0A9J6GXZ2-F1
#
_entry.id   AF-A0A9J6GXZ2-F1
#
_cell.length_a   1.000
_cell.length_b   1.000
_cell.length_c   1.000
_cell.angle_alpha   90.00
_cell.angle_beta   90.00
_cell.angle_gamma   90.00
#
_symmetry.space_group_name_H-M   'P 1'
#
loop_
_entity.id
_entity.type
_entity.pdbx_description
1 polymer ?
#
loop_
_entity_poly.entity_id
_entity_poly.type
_entity_poly.pdbx_seq_one_letter_code
_entity_poly.pdbx_strand_id
1 'polypeptide(L)'
;MDTPKQQANSPMAAFVLISLCTFLITAVIPPLTFAISVVGHLAFSIMIGFSIKRQLAASFGRRLSVTGKAVFITGLGNAMALALRQKGFTVFAGCLDVSSEGARNLMSNGITALHVDYLKHETIVDAYDTIRHKLNGNGMSEP
;
A
#
# COMPACT_ATOMS: atom_id res chain seq x y z
N MET A 1 57.62 -41.28 0.17
CA MET A 1 56.76 -42.06 1.08
C MET A 1 55.77 -41.06 1.63
N ASP A 2 54.79 -40.76 0.80
CA ASP A 2 53.86 -39.65 0.93
C ASP A 2 52.70 -40.03 1.84
N THR A 3 52.59 -39.35 2.98
CA THR A 3 51.38 -39.38 3.79
C THR A 3 50.34 -38.46 3.13
N PRO A 4 49.10 -38.93 2.89
CA PRO A 4 48.10 -38.14 2.20
C PRO A 4 47.68 -36.94 3.05
N LYS A 5 47.70 -35.77 2.43
CA LYS A 5 47.18 -34.51 2.96
C LYS A 5 45.71 -34.67 3.34
N GLN A 6 45.44 -34.80 4.63
CA GLN A 6 44.10 -34.72 5.20
C GLN A 6 43.63 -33.25 5.21
N GLN A 7 43.41 -32.69 4.03
CA GLN A 7 42.75 -31.40 3.84
C GLN A 7 41.26 -31.66 3.60
N ALA A 8 40.59 -32.13 4.65
CA ALA A 8 39.15 -32.33 4.66
C ALA A 8 38.47 -31.05 5.18
N ASN A 9 38.02 -30.20 4.26
CA ASN A 9 36.87 -29.28 4.40
C ASN A 9 36.58 -28.75 5.82
N SER A 10 37.49 -27.94 6.37
CA SER A 10 37.42 -27.33 7.70
C SER A 10 36.09 -26.62 8.02
N PRO A 11 35.48 -25.80 7.12
CA PRO A 11 34.23 -25.13 7.44
C PRO A 11 33.04 -26.09 7.46
N MET A 12 32.98 -27.05 6.53
CA MET A 12 31.88 -28.02 6.47
C MET A 12 31.87 -28.93 7.70
N ALA A 13 33.04 -29.39 8.14
CA ALA A 13 33.17 -30.18 9.36
C ALA A 13 32.74 -29.37 10.61
N ALA A 14 33.11 -28.09 10.68
CA ALA A 14 32.69 -27.21 11.78
C ALA A 14 31.17 -26.98 11.80
N PHE A 15 30.53 -26.72 10.65
CA PHE A 15 29.08 -26.57 10.57
C PHE A 15 28.33 -27.85 10.98
N VAL A 16 28.81 -29.01 10.55
CA VAL A 16 28.22 -30.31 10.92
C VAL A 16 28.38 -30.57 12.42
N LEU A 17 29.54 -30.29 13.00
CA LEU A 17 29.78 -30.44 14.44
C LEU A 17 28.91 -29.47 15.27
N ILE A 18 28.80 -28.20 14.85
CA ILE A 18 27.94 -27.22 15.53
C ILE A 18 26.48 -27.64 15.46
N SER A 19 26.00 -28.08 14.29
CA SER A 19 24.63 -28.56 14.11
C SER A 19 24.34 -29.80 14.94
N LEU A 20 25.26 -30.77 14.98
CA LEU A 20 25.13 -32.00 15.78
C LEU A 20 25.13 -31.70 17.28
N CYS A 21 26.04 -30.85 17.76
CA CYS A 21 26.08 -30.43 19.16
C CYS A 21 24.80 -29.69 19.55
N THR A 22 24.28 -28.82 18.69
CA THR A 22 23.03 -28.11 18.94
C THR A 22 21.85 -29.10 19.03
N PHE A 23 21.80 -30.08 18.12
CA PHE A 23 20.79 -31.14 18.11
C PHE A 23 20.83 -32.01 19.39
N LEU A 24 22.02 -32.42 19.83
CA LEU A 24 22.21 -33.21 21.04
C LEU A 24 21.84 -32.41 22.30
N ILE A 25 22.19 -31.13 22.38
CA ILE A 25 21.81 -30.24 23.49
C ILE A 25 20.28 -30.05 23.52
N THR A 26 19.63 -29.91 22.36
CA THR A 26 18.16 -29.82 22.27
C THR A 26 17.45 -31.12 22.68
N ALA A 27 18.08 -32.28 22.43
CA ALA A 27 17.50 -33.58 22.78
C ALA A 27 17.57 -33.91 24.28
N VAL A 28 18.57 -33.38 25.01
CA VAL A 28 18.80 -33.67 26.44
C VAL A 28 18.00 -32.75 27.37
N ILE A 29 17.59 -31.56 26.92
CA ILE A 29 16.77 -30.62 27.71
C ILE A 29 15.51 -30.19 26.93
N PRO A 30 14.58 -31.12 26.61
CA PRO A 30 13.44 -30.85 25.75
C PRO A 30 12.52 -29.70 26.22
N PRO A 31 12.13 -29.60 27.51
CA PRO A 31 11.18 -28.56 27.91
C PRO A 31 11.82 -27.16 27.93
N LEU A 32 13.12 -27.05 28.24
CA LEU A 32 13.81 -25.77 28.31
C LEU A 32 14.13 -25.22 26.91
N THR A 33 14.60 -26.07 26.00
CA THR A 33 14.89 -25.65 24.62
C THR A 33 13.61 -25.34 23.84
N PHE A 34 12.52 -26.06 24.10
CA PHE A 34 11.19 -25.72 23.57
C PHE A 34 10.73 -24.34 24.05
N ALA A 35 10.84 -24.05 25.35
CA ALA A 35 10.47 -22.75 25.90
C ALA A 35 11.30 -21.60 25.29
N ILE A 36 12.62 -21.77 25.18
CA ILE A 36 13.52 -20.76 24.57
C ILE A 36 13.18 -20.54 23.10
N SER A 37 12.88 -21.60 22.35
CA SER A 37 12.49 -21.52 20.93
C SER A 37 11.17 -20.77 20.75
N VAL A 38 10.16 -21.06 21.56
CA VAL A 38 8.85 -20.38 21.50
C VAL A 38 9.00 -18.89 21.81
N VAL A 39 9.75 -18.53 22.86
CA VAL A 39 10.00 -17.12 23.22
C VAL A 39 10.80 -16.43 22.12
N GLY A 40 11.81 -17.09 21.55
CA GLY A 40 12.61 -16.57 20.44
C GLY A 40 11.78 -16.29 19.19
N HIS A 41 10.91 -17.20 18.78
CA HIS A 41 10.02 -17.00 17.64
C HIS A 41 8.99 -15.90 17.89
N LEU A 42 8.47 -15.79 19.11
CA LEU A 42 7.54 -14.72 19.48
C LEU A 42 8.24 -13.35 19.41
N ALA A 43 9.44 -13.23 20.01
CA ALA A 43 10.22 -12.01 19.97
C ALA A 43 10.63 -11.62 18.54
N PHE A 44 11.05 -12.60 17.73
CA PHE A 44 11.40 -12.39 16.32
C PHE A 44 10.21 -11.93 15.50
N SER A 45 9.03 -12.55 15.69
CA SER A 45 7.78 -12.15 15.05
C SER A 45 7.39 -10.72 15.40
N ILE A 46 7.50 -10.34 16.68
CA ILE A 46 7.23 -8.96 17.13
C ILE A 46 8.21 -7.97 16.51
N MET A 47 9.51 -8.28 16.50
CA MET A 47 10.55 -7.43 15.90
C MET A 47 10.38 -7.24 14.40
N ILE A 48 10.02 -8.30 13.67
CA ILE A 48 9.67 -8.22 12.26
C ILE A 48 8.43 -7.36 12.07
N GLY A 49 7.37 -7.59 12.85
CA GLY A 49 6.14 -6.80 12.77
C GLY A 49 6.40 -5.31 12.99
N PHE A 50 7.22 -4.97 13.99
CA PHE A 50 7.62 -3.59 14.26
C PHE A 50 8.45 -3.00 13.12
N SER A 51 9.41 -3.76 12.59
CA SER A 51 10.26 -3.33 11.48
C SER A 51 9.46 -3.11 10.20
N ILE A 52 8.52 -4.00 9.87
CA ILE A 52 7.60 -3.85 8.74
C ILE A 52 6.73 -2.62 8.92
N LYS A 53 6.12 -2.41 10.09
CA LYS A 53 5.32 -1.21 10.37
C LYS A 53 6.13 0.07 10.22
N ARG A 54 7.37 0.08 10.73
CA ARG A 54 8.27 1.23 10.64
C ARG A 54 8.70 1.51 9.21
N GLN A 55 9.05 0.48 8.44
CA GLN A 55 9.42 0.58 7.04
C GLN A 55 8.23 1.04 6.18
N LEU A 56 7.05 0.46 6.39
CA LEU A 56 5.81 0.89 5.73
C LEU A 56 5.48 2.34 6.07
N ALA A 57 5.56 2.72 7.34
CA ALA A 57 5.35 4.10 7.75
C ALA A 57 6.38 5.06 7.16
N ALA A 58 7.64 4.65 6.97
CA ALA A 58 8.66 5.48 6.34
C ALA A 58 8.48 5.59 4.82
N SER A 59 8.15 4.50 4.14
CA SER A 59 8.01 4.44 2.68
C SER A 59 6.66 4.97 2.18
N PHE A 60 5.57 4.64 2.86
CA PHE A 60 4.22 5.17 2.56
C PHE A 60 3.91 6.48 3.30
N GLY A 61 4.74 6.90 4.26
CA GLY A 61 4.54 8.13 5.03
C GLY A 61 4.92 9.42 4.31
N ARG A 62 5.48 9.36 3.10
CA ARG A 62 5.54 10.54 2.22
C ARG A 62 4.12 10.88 1.80
N ARG A 63 3.43 11.64 2.66
CA ARG A 63 2.21 12.34 2.30
C ARG A 63 2.57 13.31 1.18
N LEU A 64 2.35 12.88 -0.06
CA LEU A 64 2.41 13.78 -1.19
C LEU A 64 1.43 14.92 -0.93
N SER A 65 1.88 16.15 -1.13
CA SER A 65 0.96 17.28 -1.10
C SER A 65 -0.16 17.02 -2.11
N VAL A 66 -1.38 16.99 -1.59
CA VAL A 66 -2.63 16.87 -2.35
C VAL A 66 -3.11 18.24 -2.81
N THR A 67 -2.53 19.32 -2.28
CA THR A 67 -2.82 20.70 -2.65
C THR A 67 -2.55 20.90 -4.14
N GLY A 68 -3.58 21.36 -4.86
CA GLY A 68 -3.51 21.58 -6.31
C GLY A 68 -3.75 20.34 -7.17
N LYS A 69 -4.04 19.17 -6.59
CA LYS A 69 -4.39 17.96 -7.34
C LYS A 69 -5.89 17.83 -7.47
N ALA A 70 -6.34 17.52 -8.68
CA ALA A 70 -7.72 17.23 -9.00
C ALA A 70 -7.91 15.76 -9.34
N VAL A 71 -9.08 15.20 -9.01
CA VAL A 71 -9.46 13.84 -9.35
C VAL A 71 -10.86 13.88 -9.99
N PHE A 72 -11.00 13.22 -11.13
CA PHE A 72 -12.28 12.96 -11.77
C PHE A 72 -12.67 11.50 -11.53
N ILE A 73 -13.86 11.28 -10.97
CA ILE A 73 -14.36 9.94 -10.61
C ILE A 73 -15.47 9.59 -11.59
N THR A 74 -15.28 8.49 -12.30
CA THR A 74 -16.28 7.92 -13.22
C THR A 74 -17.16 6.91 -12.48
N GLY A 75 -18.45 7.21 -12.34
CA GLY A 75 -19.42 6.36 -11.64
C GLY A 75 -19.54 6.69 -10.14
N LEU A 76 -20.73 6.42 -9.57
CA LEU A 76 -21.17 6.81 -8.22
C LEU A 76 -20.39 6.11 -7.09
N GLY A 77 -19.14 6.50 -6.88
CA GLY A 77 -18.38 6.21 -5.67
C GLY A 77 -18.58 7.30 -4.61
N ASN A 78 -19.82 7.50 -4.12
CA ASN A 78 -20.13 8.61 -3.19
C ASN A 78 -19.17 8.67 -1.99
N ALA A 79 -18.98 7.53 -1.31
CA ALA A 79 -18.05 7.42 -0.19
C ALA A 79 -16.59 7.72 -0.59
N MET A 80 -16.16 7.30 -1.79
CA MET A 80 -14.81 7.56 -2.28
C MET A 80 -14.60 9.04 -2.59
N ALA A 81 -15.58 9.68 -3.23
CA ALA A 81 -15.54 11.11 -3.55
C ALA A 81 -15.47 11.96 -2.28
N LEU A 82 -16.26 11.61 -1.26
CA LEU A 82 -16.23 12.24 0.05
C LEU A 82 -14.88 12.03 0.75
N ALA A 83 -14.36 10.80 0.75
CA ALA A 83 -13.06 10.50 1.37
C ALA A 83 -11.91 11.27 0.69
N LEU A 84 -11.92 11.40 -0.64
CA LEU A 84 -10.93 12.18 -1.38
C LEU A 84 -11.08 13.68 -1.11
N ARG A 85 -12.31 14.17 -1.01
CA ARG A 85 -12.56 15.57 -0.65
C ARG A 85 -12.03 15.90 0.74
N GLN A 86 -12.28 15.03 1.73
CA GLN A 86 -11.75 15.16 3.09
C GLN A 86 -10.22 15.11 3.15
N LYS A 87 -9.59 14.38 2.23
CA LYS A 87 -8.13 14.36 2.08
C LYS A 87 -7.57 15.63 1.43
N GLY A 88 -8.40 16.58 0.98
CA GLY A 88 -7.97 17.86 0.42
C GLY A 88 -7.85 17.89 -1.11
N PHE A 89 -8.32 16.86 -1.82
CA PHE A 89 -8.38 16.88 -3.27
C PHE A 89 -9.51 17.79 -3.78
N THR A 90 -9.31 18.36 -4.96
CA THR A 90 -10.42 18.91 -5.77
C THR A 90 -11.08 17.74 -6.49
N VAL A 91 -12.35 17.46 -6.19
CA VAL A 91 -13.05 16.28 -6.71
C VAL A 91 -14.14 16.69 -7.68
N PHE A 92 -14.15 16.03 -8.83
CA PHE A 92 -15.19 16.08 -9.85
C PHE A 92 -15.80 14.69 -9.98
N ALA A 93 -17.12 14.58 -10.00
CA ALA A 93 -17.81 13.30 -10.06
C ALA A 93 -18.70 13.24 -11.31
N GLY A 94 -18.44 12.28 -12.20
CA GLY A 94 -19.30 11.97 -13.33
C GLY A 94 -20.52 11.17 -12.86
N CYS A 95 -21.72 11.65 -13.17
CA CYS A 95 -22.98 11.01 -12.83
C CYS A 95 -23.92 10.98 -14.04
N LEU A 96 -24.67 9.89 -14.18
CA LEU A 96 -25.66 9.79 -15.26
C LEU A 96 -26.84 10.74 -15.04
N ASP A 97 -27.20 11.01 -13.78
CA ASP A 97 -28.20 12.01 -13.42
C ASP A 97 -27.69 12.89 -12.27
N VAL A 98 -27.51 14.17 -12.56
CA VAL A 98 -27.09 15.21 -11.61
C VAL A 98 -28.17 15.54 -10.58
N SER A 99 -29.43 15.19 -10.86
CA SER A 99 -30.58 15.40 -9.97
C SER A 99 -30.77 14.26 -8.98
N SER A 100 -30.06 13.14 -9.17
CA SER A 100 -30.11 11.99 -8.28
C SER A 100 -29.73 12.36 -6.85
N GLU A 101 -30.27 11.63 -5.87
CA GLU A 101 -29.97 11.83 -4.45
C GLU A 101 -28.46 11.75 -4.17
N GLY A 102 -27.76 10.81 -4.81
CA GLY A 102 -26.31 10.67 -4.71
C GLY A 102 -25.55 11.90 -5.22
N ALA A 103 -25.92 12.44 -6.38
CA ALA A 103 -25.31 13.64 -6.92
C ALA A 103 -25.57 14.88 -6.04
N ARG A 104 -26.80 15.02 -5.53
CA ARG A 104 -27.15 16.11 -4.59
C ARG A 104 -26.32 16.06 -3.30
N ASN A 105 -26.14 14.86 -2.74
CA ASN A 105 -25.30 14.67 -1.56
C ASN A 105 -23.82 15.02 -1.83
N LEU A 106 -23.30 14.68 -3.02
CA LEU A 106 -21.95 15.11 -3.41
C LEU A 106 -21.84 16.63 -3.50
N MET A 107 -22.81 17.28 -4.14
CA MET A 107 -22.84 18.73 -4.29
C MET A 107 -22.93 19.46 -2.95
N SER A 108 -23.72 18.97 -1.99
CA SER A 108 -23.80 19.56 -0.64
C SER A 108 -22.48 19.44 0.14
N ASN A 109 -21.61 18.50 -0.22
CA ASN A 109 -20.28 18.33 0.35
C ASN A 109 -19.18 19.08 -0.43
N GLY A 110 -19.57 20.00 -1.33
CA GLY A 110 -18.64 20.83 -2.09
C GLY A 110 -17.87 20.09 -3.19
N ILE A 111 -18.44 18.99 -3.70
CA ILE A 111 -17.94 18.23 -4.84
C ILE A 111 -18.71 18.67 -6.09
N THR A 112 -18.02 18.86 -7.22
CA THR A 112 -18.71 19.20 -8.48
C THR A 112 -19.21 17.92 -9.14
N ALA A 113 -20.53 17.75 -9.24
CA ALA A 113 -21.14 16.69 -10.04
C ALA A 113 -21.30 17.16 -11.50
N LEU A 114 -20.96 16.28 -12.45
CA LEU A 114 -21.04 16.53 -13.90
C LEU A 114 -21.90 15.45 -14.53
N HIS A 115 -22.79 15.85 -15.44
CA HIS A 115 -23.56 14.88 -16.22
C HIS A 115 -22.64 14.19 -17.23
N VAL A 116 -22.53 12.88 -17.14
CA VAL A 116 -21.72 12.07 -18.04
C VAL A 116 -22.49 10.81 -18.42
N ASP A 117 -22.83 10.73 -19.69
CA ASP A 117 -23.37 9.55 -20.34
C ASP A 117 -22.26 8.92 -21.20
N TYR A 118 -21.72 7.79 -20.76
CA TYR A 118 -20.61 7.12 -21.46
C TYR A 118 -20.96 6.64 -22.87
N LEU A 119 -22.25 6.60 -23.22
CA LEU A 119 -22.71 6.26 -24.55
C LEU A 119 -22.75 7.48 -25.49
N LYS A 120 -22.66 8.71 -24.94
CA LYS A 120 -22.74 9.96 -25.69
C LYS A 120 -21.45 10.75 -25.55
N HIS A 121 -20.69 10.77 -26.65
CA HIS A 121 -19.38 11.43 -26.69
C HIS A 121 -19.45 12.92 -26.29
N GLU A 122 -20.49 13.62 -26.71
CA GLU A 122 -20.75 15.03 -26.36
C GLU A 122 -20.71 15.30 -24.86
N THR A 123 -21.34 14.44 -24.04
CA THR A 123 -21.38 14.65 -22.58
C THR A 123 -20.01 14.43 -21.92
N ILE A 124 -19.17 13.59 -22.52
CA ILE A 124 -17.80 13.35 -22.05
C ILE A 124 -16.93 14.57 -22.35
N VAL A 125 -17.06 15.14 -23.55
CA VAL A 125 -16.34 16.35 -23.98
C VAL A 125 -16.74 17.55 -23.12
N ASP A 126 -18.03 17.76 -22.89
CA ASP A 126 -18.54 18.84 -22.04
C ASP A 126 -18.01 18.74 -20.61
N ALA A 127 -17.97 17.52 -20.05
CA ALA A 127 -17.41 17.29 -18.73
C ALA A 127 -15.90 17.58 -18.69
N TYR A 128 -15.16 17.17 -19.71
CA TYR A 128 -13.73 17.47 -19.84
C TYR A 128 -13.48 18.99 -19.88
N ASP A 129 -14.19 19.72 -20.74
CA ASP A 129 -14.03 21.17 -20.89
C ASP A 129 -14.41 21.91 -19.61
N THR A 130 -15.47 21.46 -18.93
CA THR A 130 -15.87 22.03 -17.64
C THR A 130 -14.78 21.88 -16.58
N ILE A 131 -14.16 20.70 -16.50
CA ILE A 131 -13.06 20.46 -15.55
C ILE A 131 -11.83 21.28 -15.93
N ARG A 132 -11.48 21.32 -17.22
CA ARG A 132 -10.35 22.09 -17.75
C ARG A 132 -10.48 23.58 -17.43
N HIS A 133 -11.66 24.14 -17.65
CA HIS A 133 -11.96 25.54 -17.33
C HIS A 133 -11.87 25.80 -15.83
N LYS A 134 -12.40 24.91 -14.98
CA LYS A 134 -12.33 25.06 -13.51
C LYS A 134 -10.91 24.93 -12.95
N LEU A 135 -10.02 24.24 -13.65
CA LEU A 135 -8.62 24.09 -13.25
C LEU A 135 -7.68 25.13 -13.88
N ASN A 136 -8.20 26.11 -14.64
CA ASN A 136 -7.43 27.14 -15.35
C ASN A 136 -6.25 26.56 -16.17
N GLY A 137 -6.38 25.34 -16.71
CA GLY A 137 -5.31 24.66 -17.46
C GLY A 137 -4.10 24.19 -16.65
N ASN A 138 -4.01 24.48 -15.34
CA ASN A 138 -2.85 24.17 -14.50
C ASN A 138 -2.79 22.71 -14.00
N GLY A 139 -3.78 21.87 -14.33
CA GLY A 139 -3.94 20.52 -13.77
C GLY A 139 -4.12 19.39 -14.77
N MET A 140 -4.09 19.66 -16.07
CA MET A 140 -4.32 18.67 -17.13
C MET A 140 -3.20 18.76 -18.16
N SER A 141 -2.29 17.78 -18.14
CA SER A 141 -1.41 17.49 -19.27
C SER A 141 -2.30 17.18 -20.47
N GLU A 142 -2.04 17.80 -21.62
CA GLU A 142 -2.75 17.47 -22.87
C GLU A 142 -2.63 15.96 -23.19
N PRO A 143 -3.70 15.34 -23.72
CA PRO A 143 -3.73 13.92 -24.07
C PRO A 143 -2.83 13.58 -25.26
#